data_AF-A0A7W2DX99-F1
#
_entry.id   AF-A0A7W2DX99-F1
#
_cell.length_a   1.000
_cell.length_b   1.000
_cell.length_c   1.000
_cell.angle_alpha   90.00
_cell.angle_beta   90.00
_cell.angle_gamma   90.00
#
_symmetry.space_group_name_H-M   'P 1'
#
loop_
_entity.id
_entity.type
_entity.pdbx_description
1 polymer ?
#
loop_
_entity_poly.entity_id
_entity_poly.type
_entity_poly.pdbx_seq_one_letter_code
_entity_poly.pdbx_strand_id
1 'polypeptide(L)'
;MPHSEQAAGERFVPLATAALDLHRALTVPDGPLVADATELDNLHAHAVALLFLLDSHAESAGPVRELAAPLRAARIRAWQLAERLHHAAHATPYPPATGRRSLCQRHQAAVRLIRRRTTPADLRT
;
A
#
# COMPACT_ATOMS: atom_id res chain seq x y z
N MET A 1 24.22 -2.31 19.79
CA MET A 1 23.99 -1.15 18.91
C MET A 1 22.57 -1.12 18.31
N PRO A 2 21.46 -1.22 19.08
CA PRO A 2 20.09 -1.16 18.54
C PRO A 2 19.47 0.26 18.48
N HIS A 3 20.00 1.23 19.25
CA HIS A 3 19.41 2.56 19.38
C HIS A 3 19.57 3.44 18.13
N SER A 4 20.55 3.15 17.27
CA SER A 4 20.88 3.93 16.08
C SER A 4 19.86 3.75 14.95
N GLU A 5 19.35 2.52 14.76
CA GLU A 5 18.34 2.20 13.73
C GLU A 5 16.94 2.67 14.15
N GLN A 6 16.58 2.57 15.43
CA GLN A 6 15.32 3.13 15.96
C GLN A 6 15.25 4.64 15.80
N ALA A 7 16.33 5.35 16.12
CA ALA A 7 16.42 6.80 15.93
C ALA A 7 16.43 7.21 14.44
N ALA A 8 16.85 6.33 13.52
CA ALA A 8 16.70 6.55 12.09
C ALA A 8 15.24 6.38 11.66
N GLY A 9 14.56 5.32 12.12
CA GLY A 9 13.14 5.06 11.84
C GLY A 9 12.21 6.21 12.27
N GLU A 10 12.41 6.76 13.47
CA GLU A 10 11.65 7.92 13.97
C GLU A 10 11.85 9.18 13.12
N ARG A 11 13.02 9.35 12.49
CA ARG A 11 13.30 10.48 11.59
C ARG A 11 12.64 10.33 10.22
N PHE A 12 12.28 9.10 9.80
CA PHE A 12 11.64 8.86 8.52
C PHE A 12 10.12 9.08 8.56
N VAL A 13 9.46 8.96 9.71
CA VAL A 13 8.01 9.18 9.82
C VAL A 13 7.63 10.62 9.46
N PRO A 14 8.27 11.67 10.02
CA PRO A 14 8.02 13.05 9.61
C PRO A 14 8.32 13.29 8.12
N LEU A 15 9.34 12.63 7.57
CA LEU A 15 9.68 12.75 6.15
C LEU A 15 8.62 12.09 5.24
N ALA A 16 8.10 10.92 5.62
CA ALA A 16 7.04 10.24 4.90
C ALA A 16 5.71 11.01 4.97
N THR A 17 5.40 11.57 6.14
CA THR A 17 4.26 12.49 6.31
C THR A 17 4.43 13.72 5.44
N ALA A 18 5.60 14.38 5.46
CA ALA A 18 5.87 15.53 4.61
C ALA A 18 5.83 15.19 3.11
N ALA A 19 6.27 13.99 2.71
CA ALA A 19 6.18 13.53 1.33
C ALA A 19 4.73 13.29 0.90
N LEU A 20 3.88 12.76 1.79
CA LEU A 20 2.44 12.63 1.55
C LEU A 20 1.74 13.99 1.49
N ASP A 21 2.11 14.91 2.39
CA ASP A 21 1.58 16.28 2.40
C ASP A 21 2.03 17.06 1.16
N LEU A 22 3.28 16.90 0.73
CA LEU A 22 3.80 17.47 -0.51
C LEU A 22 3.10 16.86 -1.73
N HIS A 23 2.93 15.53 -1.76
CA HIS A 23 2.18 14.86 -2.82
C HIS A 23 0.75 15.40 -2.88
N ARG A 24 0.09 15.57 -1.73
CA ARG A 24 -1.22 16.23 -1.64
C ARG A 24 -1.17 17.64 -2.20
N ALA A 25 -0.26 18.49 -1.70
CA ALA A 25 -0.15 19.89 -2.11
C ALA A 25 0.15 20.08 -3.61
N LEU A 26 0.88 19.16 -4.23
CA LEU A 26 1.23 19.22 -5.64
C LEU A 26 0.18 18.59 -6.57
N THR A 27 -0.58 17.61 -6.08
CA THR A 27 -1.39 16.72 -6.94
C THR A 27 -2.89 16.86 -6.70
N VAL A 28 -3.30 17.49 -5.59
CA VAL A 28 -4.71 17.67 -5.21
C VAL A 28 -5.11 19.12 -5.51
N PRO A 29 -5.96 19.39 -6.51
CA PRO A 29 -6.41 20.74 -6.83
C PRO A 29 -7.27 21.34 -5.71
N ASP A 30 -7.26 22.68 -5.56
CA ASP A 30 -8.16 23.41 -4.63
C ASP A 30 -9.66 23.33 -4.99
N GLY A 31 -10.04 22.52 -5.99
CA GLY A 31 -11.41 22.33 -6.49
C GLY A 31 -12.03 20.98 -6.11
N PRO A 32 -13.20 20.62 -6.68
CA PRO A 32 -13.84 19.33 -6.41
C PRO A 32 -12.89 18.18 -6.75
N LEU A 33 -12.65 17.31 -5.77
CA LEU A 33 -11.81 16.12 -5.95
C LEU A 33 -12.52 15.13 -6.88
N VAL A 34 -12.25 15.25 -8.18
CA VAL A 34 -12.56 14.20 -9.13
C VAL A 34 -11.35 13.27 -9.15
N ALA A 35 -11.49 12.10 -8.54
CA ALA A 35 -10.43 11.08 -8.55
C ALA A 35 -10.16 10.69 -10.01
N ASP A 36 -9.11 11.28 -10.58
CA ASP A 36 -8.67 10.96 -11.91
C ASP A 36 -7.87 9.66 -11.90
N ALA A 37 -7.55 9.17 -13.09
CA ALA A 37 -6.89 7.88 -13.19
C ALA A 37 -5.42 7.89 -12.73
N THR A 38 -4.80 9.08 -12.65
CA THR A 38 -3.45 9.27 -12.13
C THR A 38 -3.46 9.22 -10.61
N GLU A 39 -4.41 9.90 -9.97
CA GLU A 39 -4.60 9.87 -8.52
C GLU A 39 -4.90 8.44 -8.04
N LEU A 40 -5.75 7.70 -8.77
CA LEU A 40 -6.02 6.29 -8.47
C LEU A 40 -4.78 5.40 -8.62
N ASP A 41 -3.91 5.62 -9.61
CA ASP A 41 -2.64 4.87 -9.73
C ASP A 41 -1.68 5.21 -8.59
N ASN A 42 -1.58 6.48 -8.20
CA ASN A 42 -0.75 6.90 -7.08
C ASN A 42 -1.23 6.28 -5.77
N LEU A 43 -2.54 6.35 -5.46
CA LEU A 43 -3.11 5.72 -4.28
C LEU A 43 -2.87 4.19 -4.30
N HIS A 44 -3.04 3.55 -5.46
CA HIS A 44 -2.74 2.14 -5.63
C HIS A 44 -1.25 1.83 -5.40
N ALA A 45 -0.33 2.68 -5.86
CA ALA A 45 1.11 2.54 -5.61
C ALA A 45 1.43 2.57 -4.11
N HIS A 46 0.85 3.52 -3.38
CA HIS A 46 1.05 3.64 -1.93
C HIS A 46 0.47 2.44 -1.18
N ALA A 47 -0.73 1.98 -1.55
CA ALA A 47 -1.34 0.80 -0.93
C ALA A 47 -0.48 -0.46 -1.13
N VAL A 48 0.08 -0.64 -2.34
CA VAL A 48 0.99 -1.77 -2.61
C VAL A 48 2.31 -1.62 -1.84
N ALA A 49 2.90 -0.42 -1.78
CA ALA A 49 4.12 -0.20 -1.00
C ALA A 49 3.90 -0.52 0.50
N LEU A 50 2.77 -0.07 1.06
CA LEU A 50 2.37 -0.38 2.43
C LEU A 50 2.18 -1.89 2.65
N LEU A 51 1.56 -2.60 1.69
CA LEU A 51 1.44 -4.05 1.74
C LEU A 51 2.80 -4.75 1.87
N PHE A 52 3.78 -4.38 1.04
CA PHE A 52 5.12 -4.98 1.08
C PHE A 52 5.88 -4.65 2.38
N LEU A 53 5.72 -3.43 2.90
CA LEU A 53 6.28 -3.04 4.19
C LEU A 53 5.68 -3.89 5.33
N LEU A 54 4.36 -4.01 5.37
CA LEU A 54 3.65 -4.80 6.37
C LEU A 54 3.98 -6.30 6.26
N ASP A 55 4.19 -6.83 5.05
CA ASP A 55 4.68 -8.21 4.87
C ASP A 55 6.05 -8.40 5.52
N SER A 56 6.99 -7.49 5.24
CA SER A 56 8.35 -7.55 5.80
C SER A 56 8.35 -7.51 7.33
N HIS A 57 7.50 -6.68 7.93
CA HIS A 57 7.33 -6.63 9.38
C HIS A 57 6.59 -7.84 9.94
N ALA A 58 5.58 -8.38 9.25
CA ALA A 58 4.87 -9.58 9.69
C ALA A 58 5.80 -10.80 9.73
N GLU A 59 6.72 -10.91 8.77
CA GLU A 59 7.75 -11.96 8.76
C GLU A 59 8.75 -11.77 9.89
N SER A 60 9.24 -10.54 10.08
CA SER A 60 10.21 -10.22 11.15
C SER A 60 9.63 -10.42 12.55
N ALA A 61 8.32 -10.17 12.72
CA ALA A 61 7.61 -10.34 13.98
C ALA A 61 7.14 -11.78 14.24
N GLY A 62 7.44 -12.74 13.36
CA GLY A 62 7.07 -14.15 13.51
C GLY A 62 7.36 -14.76 14.90
N PRO A 63 8.50 -14.46 15.55
CA PRO A 63 8.81 -14.94 16.90
C PRO A 63 7.95 -14.33 18.02
N VAL A 64 7.32 -13.17 17.79
CA VAL A 64 6.51 -12.43 18.78
C VAL A 64 5.03 -12.56 18.41
N ARG A 65 4.36 -13.57 18.96
CA ARG A 65 3.00 -13.95 18.57
C ARG A 65 1.97 -12.83 18.73
N GLU A 66 2.16 -11.96 19.72
CA GLU A 66 1.31 -10.82 20.03
C GLU A 66 1.31 -9.77 18.92
N LEU A 67 2.43 -9.60 18.22
CA LEU A 67 2.57 -8.65 17.10
C LEU A 67 2.22 -9.31 15.75
N ALA A 68 2.48 -10.60 15.63
CA ALA A 68 2.34 -11.31 14.36
C ALA A 68 0.90 -11.34 13.83
N ALA A 69 -0.11 -11.52 14.70
CA ALA A 69 -1.50 -11.56 14.26
C ALA A 69 -2.04 -10.19 13.81
N PRO A 70 -1.86 -9.10 14.58
CA PRO A 70 -2.21 -7.75 14.13
C PRO A 70 -1.50 -7.33 12.84
N LEU A 71 -0.22 -7.64 12.67
CA LEU A 71 0.53 -7.31 11.44
C LEU A 71 0.02 -8.10 10.23
N ARG A 72 -0.33 -9.38 10.39
CA ARG A 72 -0.99 -10.16 9.33
C ARG A 72 -2.34 -9.56 8.94
N ALA A 73 -3.15 -9.14 9.92
CA ALA A 73 -4.44 -8.49 9.65
C ALA A 73 -4.27 -7.14 8.93
N ALA A 74 -3.31 -6.32 9.36
CA ALA A 74 -2.98 -5.06 8.70
C ALA A 74 -2.53 -5.28 7.24
N ARG A 75 -1.68 -6.29 6.99
CA ARG A 75 -1.24 -6.68 5.65
C ARG A 75 -2.43 -7.03 4.73
N ILE A 76 -3.41 -7.79 5.24
CA ILE A 76 -4.61 -8.17 4.47
C ILE A 76 -5.46 -6.94 4.14
N ARG A 77 -5.63 -6.02 5.09
CA ARG A 77 -6.36 -4.76 4.86
C ARG A 77 -5.67 -3.88 3.82
N ALA A 78 -4.33 -3.81 3.81
CA ALA A 78 -3.58 -3.09 2.79
C ALA A 78 -3.77 -3.71 1.39
N TRP A 79 -3.80 -5.05 1.29
CA TRP A 79 -4.16 -5.72 0.04
C TRP A 79 -5.59 -5.43 -0.41
N GLN A 80 -6.57 -5.50 0.49
CA GLN A 80 -7.98 -5.19 0.17
C GLN A 80 -8.15 -3.74 -0.31
N LEU A 81 -7.40 -2.80 0.27
CA LEU A 81 -7.35 -1.41 -0.21
C LEU A 81 -6.80 -1.34 -1.64
N ALA A 82 -5.67 -2.00 -1.91
CA ALA A 82 -5.08 -2.06 -3.25
C ALA A 82 -6.04 -2.69 -4.28
N GLU A 83 -6.77 -3.74 -3.91
CA GLU A 83 -7.79 -4.37 -4.76
C GLU A 83 -8.92 -3.39 -5.12
N ARG A 84 -9.46 -2.68 -4.13
CA ARG A 84 -10.54 -1.70 -4.38
C ARG A 84 -10.07 -0.54 -5.27
N LEU A 85 -8.86 -0.05 -5.06
CA LEU A 85 -8.27 1.01 -5.89
C LEU A 85 -7.98 0.53 -7.32
N HIS A 86 -7.48 -0.69 -7.47
CA HIS A 86 -7.29 -1.33 -8.78
C HIS A 86 -8.62 -1.48 -9.54
N HIS A 87 -9.67 -1.92 -8.85
CA HIS A 87 -11.01 -2.00 -9.43
C HIS A 87 -11.55 -0.63 -9.84
N ALA A 88 -11.43 0.39 -8.98
CA ALA A 88 -11.83 1.75 -9.29
C ALA A 88 -11.08 2.30 -10.52
N ALA A 89 -9.76 2.08 -10.60
CA ALA A 89 -8.95 2.48 -11.75
C ALA A 89 -9.40 1.80 -13.05
N HIS A 90 -9.90 0.57 -12.99
CA HIS A 90 -10.48 -0.12 -14.15
C HIS A 90 -11.82 0.47 -14.59
N ALA A 91 -12.64 0.94 -13.64
CA ALA A 91 -13.94 1.56 -13.90
C ALA A 91 -13.82 3.00 -14.45
N THR A 92 -12.71 3.70 -14.19
CA THR A 92 -12.46 5.04 -14.73
C THR A 92 -12.08 4.98 -16.22
N PRO A 93 -12.73 5.78 -17.10
CA PRO A 93 -12.31 5.94 -18.49
C PRO A 93 -10.88 6.51 -18.57
N TYR A 94 -9.94 5.76 -19.13
CA TYR A 94 -8.49 6.04 -19.05
C TYR A 94 -7.90 6.32 -20.44
N PRO A 95 -7.16 7.43 -20.66
CA PRO A 95 -6.05 7.47 -21.62
C PRO A 95 -4.70 7.64 -20.89
N PRO A 96 -3.52 7.11 -21.32
CA PRO A 96 -3.17 6.14 -22.38
C PRO A 96 -2.77 4.73 -21.84
N ALA A 97 -2.59 3.75 -22.73
CA ALA A 97 -2.38 2.32 -22.41
C ALA A 97 -1.17 1.95 -21.51
N THR A 98 -0.19 2.84 -21.34
CA THR A 98 1.07 2.57 -20.61
C THR A 98 0.90 2.56 -19.09
N GLY A 99 0.23 3.56 -18.51
CA GLY A 99 0.00 3.63 -17.06
C GLY A 99 -0.87 2.48 -16.54
N ARG A 100 -1.85 2.05 -17.33
CA ARG A 100 -2.67 0.87 -17.00
C ARG A 100 -1.85 -0.42 -16.94
N ARG A 101 -0.82 -0.58 -17.78
CA ARG A 101 0.06 -1.76 -17.76
C ARG A 101 0.89 -1.83 -16.48
N SER A 102 1.52 -0.73 -16.06
CA SER A 102 2.29 -0.69 -14.80
C SER A 102 1.42 -0.95 -13.59
N LEU A 103 0.20 -0.40 -13.57
CA LEU A 103 -0.78 -0.63 -12.51
C LEU A 103 -1.14 -2.12 -12.39
N CYS A 104 -1.54 -2.77 -13.49
CA CYS A 104 -1.90 -4.20 -13.47
C CYS A 104 -0.72 -5.11 -13.12
N GLN A 105 0.50 -4.80 -13.60
CA GLN A 105 1.70 -5.57 -13.26
C GLN A 105 2.03 -5.49 -11.77
N ARG A 106 1.96 -4.27 -11.20
CA ARG A 106 2.15 -4.02 -9.76
C ARG A 106 1.10 -4.77 -8.94
N HIS A 107 -0.16 -4.72 -9.37
CA HIS A 107 -1.25 -5.43 -8.73
C HIS A 107 -1.08 -6.96 -8.77
N GLN A 108 -0.66 -7.53 -9.90
CA GLN A 108 -0.38 -8.96 -10.01
C GLN A 108 0.76 -9.41 -9.07
N ALA A 109 1.77 -8.56 -8.83
CA ALA A 109 2.80 -8.86 -7.84
C ALA A 109 2.22 -8.94 -6.42
N ALA A 110 1.34 -8.00 -6.05
CA ALA A 110 0.61 -8.01 -4.78
C ALA A 110 -0.28 -9.26 -4.62
N VAL A 111 -1.02 -9.65 -5.67
CA VAL A 111 -1.84 -10.87 -5.67
C VAL A 111 -0.97 -12.13 -5.46
N ARG A 112 0.19 -12.21 -6.14
CA ARG A 112 1.12 -13.34 -5.96
C ARG A 112 1.66 -13.42 -4.54
N LEU A 113 1.97 -12.28 -3.92
CA LEU A 113 2.41 -12.21 -2.53
C LEU A 113 1.32 -12.77 -1.60
N ILE A 114 0.11 -12.22 -1.67
CA ILE A 114 -1.01 -12.59 -0.80
C ILE A 114 -1.36 -14.07 -0.93
N ARG A 115 -1.48 -14.58 -2.17
CA ARG A 115 -1.74 -16.01 -2.40
C ARG A 115 -0.72 -16.95 -1.76
N ARG A 116 0.55 -16.52 -1.63
CA ARG A 116 1.60 -17.31 -0.96
C ARG A 116 1.55 -17.20 0.57
N ARG A 117 0.99 -16.11 1.10
CA ARG A 117 1.12 -15.68 2.49
C ARG A 117 -0.15 -15.78 3.32
N THR A 118 -1.31 -15.97 2.68
CA THR A 118 -2.62 -15.97 3.34
C THR A 118 -3.38 -17.24 3.02
N THR A 119 -4.01 -17.80 4.04
CA THR A 119 -4.99 -18.87 3.94
C THR A 119 -6.41 -18.30 3.81
N PRO A 120 -7.40 -19.09 3.37
CA PRO A 120 -8.80 -18.64 3.36
C PRO A 120 -9.34 -18.22 4.73
N ALA A 121 -8.78 -18.75 5.83
CA ALA A 121 -9.16 -18.34 7.18
C ALA A 121 -8.75 -16.90 7.49
N ASP A 122 -7.61 -16.46 6.96
CA ASP A 122 -7.08 -15.12 7.16
C ASP A 122 -7.96 -14.04 6.48
N LEU A 123 -8.72 -14.40 5.45
CA LEU A 123 -9.59 -13.46 4.72
C LEU A 123 -10.92 -13.14 5.41
N ARG A 124 -11.23 -13.81 6.53
CA ARG A 124 -12.50 -13.62 7.27
C ARG A 124 -12.46 -12.53 8.34
N THR A 125 -11.31 -11.89 8.53
CA THR A 125 -11.11 -10.75 9.45
C THR A 125 -11.62 -9.44 8.86
#